data_AF-A0A942DQI4-F1
#
_entry.id   AF-A0A942DQI4-F1
#
_cell.length_a   1.000
_cell.length_b   1.000
_cell.length_c   1.000
_cell.angle_alpha   90.00
_cell.angle_beta   90.00
_cell.angle_gamma   90.00
#
_symmetry.space_group_name_H-M   'P 1'
#
loop_
_entity.id
_entity.type
_entity.pdbx_description
1 polymer ?
#
loop_
_entity_poly.entity_id
_entity_poly.type
_entity_poly.pdbx_seq_one_letter_code
_entity_poly.pdbx_strand_id
1 'polypeptide(L)'
;MEKARSFIRILLALSLGASVAHAASSDLQKEIDAEASMGMRATAPKPVVRSLIHIEPIAGITFAKYKGETAQGYSFTTGTGYEGGVGVLVGRGNFQFETGIMYAERTSREEYRMGISTWDLSYQNKYIELPLLARYNVINNNDLRLYVKGGAVASLLQDSTGTMSNVQNANMYNTGIYSPYGMYGATYNTDLINNNDTKSAFSTVDFRWAAGIGGQVRITKSIAMLLEGDYQTSVNAISNSQPNGYIGSTAMKLQMETYGIKAGVLISL
;
A
#
# COMPACT_ATOMS: atom_id res chain seq x y z
N MET A 1 0.25 38.80 19.54
CA MET A 1 1.39 38.01 20.05
C MET A 1 1.06 37.18 21.30
N GLU A 2 -0.06 37.40 21.99
CA GLU A 2 -0.43 36.62 23.19
C GLU A 2 -0.82 35.15 22.92
N LYS A 3 -1.40 34.84 21.75
CA LYS A 3 -1.81 33.47 21.40
C LYS A 3 -0.63 32.49 21.25
N ALA A 4 0.54 32.97 20.83
CA ALA A 4 1.74 32.14 20.73
C ALA A 4 2.34 31.78 22.10
N ARG A 5 2.20 32.67 23.10
CA ARG A 5 2.64 32.41 24.48
C ARG A 5 1.76 31.39 25.19
N SER A 6 0.48 31.33 24.86
CA SER A 6 -0.47 30.34 25.42
C SER A 6 -0.14 28.91 24.95
N PHE A 7 0.22 28.73 23.67
CA PHE A 7 0.52 27.42 23.12
C PHE A 7 1.81 26.82 23.71
N ILE A 8 2.84 27.64 23.92
CA ILE A 8 4.11 27.21 24.53
C ILE A 8 3.91 26.80 26.01
N ARG A 9 3.01 27.47 26.74
CA ARG A 9 2.68 27.11 28.13
C ARG A 9 1.96 25.77 28.26
N ILE A 10 1.08 25.45 27.32
CA ILE A 10 0.38 24.14 27.27
C ILE A 10 1.39 23.03 26.92
N LEU A 11 2.31 23.28 26.00
CA LEU A 11 3.38 22.35 25.66
C LEU A 11 4.32 22.11 26.86
N LEU A 12 4.63 23.17 27.62
CA LEU A 12 5.47 23.09 28.82
C LEU A 12 4.76 22.34 29.96
N ALA A 13 3.45 22.55 30.13
CA ALA A 13 2.64 21.85 31.12
C ALA A 13 2.48 20.35 30.81
N LEU A 14 2.40 19.97 29.53
CA LEU A 14 2.41 18.57 29.10
C LEU A 14 3.78 17.91 29.29
N SER A 15 4.88 18.67 29.25
CA SER A 15 6.24 18.14 29.47
C SER A 15 6.68 18.06 30.94
N LEU A 16 5.97 18.73 31.85
CA LEU A 16 6.34 18.82 33.28
C LEU A 16 5.33 18.16 34.23
N GLY A 17 4.43 17.33 33.70
CA GLY A 17 3.40 16.62 34.45
C GLY A 17 3.93 15.44 35.27
N ALA A 18 4.92 15.67 36.13
CA ALA A 18 5.19 14.82 37.28
C ALA A 18 5.64 15.70 38.47
N SER A 19 4.75 15.76 39.45
CA SER A 19 4.96 16.13 40.85
C SER A 19 4.81 17.60 41.30
N VAL A 20 3.99 17.71 42.35
CA VAL A 20 3.90 18.72 43.42
C VAL A 20 3.20 20.05 43.10
N ALA A 21 1.91 20.14 43.47
CA ALA A 21 1.49 20.88 44.68
C ALA A 21 -0.05 20.94 44.77
N HIS A 22 -0.63 19.98 45.51
CA HIS A 22 -1.88 20.18 46.23
C HIS A 22 -1.72 21.35 47.21
N ALA A 23 -2.62 22.34 47.17
CA ALA A 23 -3.08 23.18 48.32
C ALA A 23 -3.65 24.57 47.95
N ALA A 24 -4.00 24.86 46.69
CA ALA A 24 -4.74 26.09 46.32
C ALA A 24 -5.93 25.83 45.37
N SER A 25 -6.44 24.60 45.36
CA SER A 25 -7.17 24.00 44.23
C SER A 25 -8.69 23.90 44.39
N SER A 26 -9.35 24.69 45.26
CA SER A 26 -10.82 24.67 45.32
C SER A 26 -11.45 25.80 44.51
N ASP A 27 -10.92 27.01 44.61
CA ASP A 27 -11.58 28.19 44.05
C ASP A 27 -11.11 28.47 42.63
N LEU A 28 -9.80 28.29 42.38
CA LEU A 28 -9.22 28.34 41.03
C LEU A 28 -9.73 27.20 40.14
N GLN A 29 -9.99 26.03 40.73
CA GLN A 29 -10.57 24.88 40.04
C GLN A 29 -12.03 25.13 39.66
N LYS A 30 -12.82 25.75 40.56
CA LYS A 30 -14.21 26.15 40.27
C LYS A 30 -14.31 27.21 39.19
N GLU A 31 -13.37 28.16 39.15
CA GLU A 31 -13.33 29.20 38.12
C GLU A 31 -12.92 28.62 36.75
N ILE A 32 -11.94 27.72 36.73
CA ILE A 32 -11.56 26.93 35.54
C ILE A 32 -12.74 26.07 35.05
N ASP A 33 -13.45 25.40 35.95
CA ASP A 33 -14.60 24.56 35.60
C ASP A 33 -15.77 25.41 35.08
N ALA A 34 -15.99 26.61 35.63
CA ALA A 34 -16.99 27.55 35.16
C ALA A 34 -16.65 28.10 33.77
N GLU A 35 -15.40 28.53 33.53
CA GLU A 35 -14.93 28.95 32.21
C GLU A 35 -14.96 27.81 31.20
N ALA A 36 -14.57 26.59 31.60
CA ALA A 36 -14.67 25.39 30.77
C ALA A 36 -16.14 25.09 30.41
N SER A 37 -17.07 25.24 31.36
CA SER A 37 -18.50 25.04 31.11
C SER A 37 -19.11 26.09 30.16
N MET A 38 -18.69 27.35 30.27
CA MET A 38 -19.11 28.44 29.39
C MET A 38 -18.49 28.29 27.99
N GLY A 39 -17.23 27.87 27.91
CA GLY A 39 -16.56 27.49 26.67
C GLY A 39 -17.25 26.31 25.98
N MET A 40 -17.65 25.28 26.73
CA MET A 40 -18.38 24.11 26.22
C MET A 40 -19.81 24.46 25.73
N ARG A 41 -20.51 25.40 26.38
CA ARG A 41 -21.84 25.85 25.92
C ARG A 41 -21.76 26.75 24.68
N ALA A 42 -20.73 27.59 24.56
CA ALA A 42 -20.49 28.40 23.36
C ALA A 42 -19.91 27.58 22.18
N THR A 43 -19.39 26.38 22.45
CA THR A 43 -18.93 25.39 21.46
C THR A 43 -19.86 24.19 21.34
N ALA A 44 -21.14 24.34 21.71
CA ALA A 44 -22.15 23.36 21.35
C ALA A 44 -22.00 23.08 19.84
N PRO A 45 -21.67 21.85 19.43
CA PRO A 45 -21.38 21.57 18.04
C PRO A 45 -22.65 21.83 17.27
N LYS A 46 -22.70 22.98 16.55
CA LYS A 46 -23.66 23.16 15.47
C LYS A 46 -23.58 21.88 14.64
N PRO A 47 -24.69 21.18 14.36
CA PRO A 47 -24.65 19.98 13.55
C PRO A 47 -24.10 20.38 12.20
N VAL A 48 -22.80 20.18 12.00
CA VAL A 48 -22.17 20.36 10.72
C VAL A 48 -22.72 19.21 9.91
N VAL A 49 -23.63 19.52 8.99
CA VAL A 49 -24.05 18.60 7.93
C VAL A 49 -22.79 18.32 7.12
N ARG A 50 -22.02 17.32 7.55
CA ARG A 50 -20.83 16.85 6.85
C ARG A 50 -21.32 16.05 5.65
N SER A 51 -20.65 16.26 4.52
CA SER A 51 -20.92 15.47 3.32
C SER A 51 -20.89 13.98 3.66
N LEU A 52 -21.82 13.25 3.06
CA LEU A 52 -21.87 11.80 3.18
C LEU A 52 -20.86 11.14 2.24
N ILE A 53 -20.47 11.83 1.17
CA ILE A 53 -19.70 11.28 0.06
C ILE A 53 -18.51 12.20 -0.21
N HIS A 54 -17.31 11.63 -0.21
CA HIS A 54 -16.11 12.34 -0.61
C HIS A 54 -15.41 11.60 -1.76
N ILE A 55 -14.79 12.35 -2.65
CA ILE A 55 -13.92 11.82 -3.71
C ILE A 55 -12.47 11.98 -3.27
N GLU A 56 -11.66 10.96 -3.49
CA GLU A 56 -10.27 10.86 -3.02
C GLU A 56 -9.33 10.50 -4.18
N PRO A 57 -8.92 11.45 -5.03
CA PRO A 57 -7.82 11.22 -5.95
C PRO A 57 -6.54 11.01 -5.14
N ILE A 58 -5.89 9.87 -5.38
CA ILE A 58 -4.72 9.42 -4.61
C ILE A 58 -3.67 8.87 -5.55
N ALA A 59 -2.40 9.10 -5.23
CA ALA A 59 -1.27 8.51 -5.91
C ALA A 59 -0.15 8.22 -4.91
N GLY A 60 0.68 7.23 -5.19
CA GLY A 60 1.72 6.80 -4.27
C GLY A 60 2.71 5.82 -4.86
N ILE A 61 3.67 5.46 -4.03
CA ILE A 61 4.67 4.44 -4.32
C ILE A 61 4.36 3.19 -3.51
N THR A 62 4.63 2.03 -4.08
CA THR A 62 4.42 0.73 -3.43
C THR A 62 5.69 -0.10 -3.52
N PHE A 63 6.03 -0.78 -2.43
CA PHE A 63 7.11 -1.74 -2.35
C PHE A 63 6.50 -3.14 -2.24
N ALA A 64 6.76 -4.01 -3.21
CA ALA A 64 6.18 -5.33 -3.31
C ALA A 64 7.22 -6.40 -2.98
N LYS A 65 6.95 -7.21 -1.96
CA LYS A 65 7.76 -8.37 -1.57
C LYS A 65 7.00 -9.65 -1.88
N TYR A 66 7.65 -10.57 -2.59
CA TYR A 66 7.09 -11.87 -2.94
C TYR A 66 7.68 -12.91 -1.99
N LYS A 67 6.82 -13.66 -1.30
CA LYS A 67 7.19 -14.72 -0.36
C LYS A 67 6.55 -16.03 -0.78
N GLY A 68 7.19 -17.17 -0.54
CA GLY A 68 6.56 -18.46 -0.82
C GLY A 68 7.56 -19.57 -1.07
N GLU A 69 7.02 -20.75 -1.37
CA GLU A 69 7.82 -21.89 -1.81
C GLU A 69 8.30 -21.63 -3.24
N THR A 70 9.60 -21.48 -3.38
CA THR A 70 10.30 -21.44 -4.68
C THR A 70 10.84 -22.83 -5.00
N ALA A 71 10.94 -23.14 -6.30
CA ALA A 71 11.66 -24.33 -6.72
C ALA A 71 13.17 -24.19 -6.40
N GLN A 72 13.88 -25.31 -6.33
CA GLN A 72 15.31 -25.31 -6.02
C GLN A 72 16.10 -24.42 -7.00
N GLY A 73 16.93 -23.52 -6.46
CA GLY A 73 17.72 -22.58 -7.26
C GLY A 73 17.01 -21.28 -7.64
N TYR A 74 15.73 -21.12 -7.30
CA TYR A 74 14.97 -19.89 -7.57
C TYR A 74 14.86 -19.01 -6.33
N SER A 75 15.05 -17.71 -6.52
CA SER A 75 14.76 -16.69 -5.51
C SER A 75 13.97 -15.54 -6.11
N PHE A 76 13.03 -14.99 -5.35
CA PHE A 76 12.26 -13.80 -5.74
C PHE A 76 12.65 -12.64 -4.85
N THR A 77 12.95 -11.51 -5.48
CA THR A 77 13.36 -10.29 -4.80
C THR A 77 12.30 -9.20 -4.91
N THR A 78 12.32 -8.31 -3.92
CA THR A 78 11.39 -7.18 -3.77
C THR A 78 11.52 -6.22 -4.95
N GLY A 79 10.39 -5.76 -5.49
CA GLY A 79 10.34 -4.70 -6.48
C GLY A 79 9.63 -3.45 -5.97
N THR A 80 9.82 -2.34 -6.67
CA THR A 80 9.09 -1.09 -6.44
C THR A 80 8.00 -0.90 -7.51
N GLY A 81 7.08 0.01 -7.23
CA GLY A 81 5.93 0.25 -8.08
C GLY A 81 5.25 1.55 -7.72
N TYR A 82 4.21 1.88 -8.47
CA TYR A 82 3.38 3.04 -8.22
C TYR A 82 1.91 2.63 -8.25
N GLU A 83 1.11 3.37 -7.49
CA GLU A 83 -0.34 3.21 -7.44
C GLU A 83 -0.97 4.58 -7.61
N GLY A 84 -2.08 4.66 -8.33
CA GLY A 84 -2.87 5.88 -8.42
C GLY A 84 -4.27 5.64 -8.93
N GLY A 85 -5.21 6.47 -8.49
CA GLY A 85 -6.60 6.32 -8.88
C GLY A 85 -7.54 7.23 -8.11
N VAL A 86 -8.80 6.83 -8.05
CA VAL A 86 -9.86 7.61 -7.42
C VAL A 86 -10.62 6.72 -6.44
N GLY A 87 -10.51 7.10 -5.17
CA GLY A 87 -11.34 6.60 -4.08
C GLY A 87 -12.64 7.38 -3.93
N VAL A 88 -13.62 6.73 -3.34
CA VAL A 88 -14.91 7.25 -2.90
C VAL A 88 -15.07 6.83 -1.45
N LEU A 89 -15.18 7.83 -0.59
CA LEU A 89 -15.44 7.64 0.83
C LEU A 89 -16.90 7.92 1.12
N VAL A 90 -17.61 6.92 1.64
CA VAL A 90 -19.01 7.01 2.04
C VAL A 90 -19.11 6.85 3.55
N GLY A 91 -19.67 7.84 4.23
CA GLY A 91 -19.94 7.74 5.66
C GLY A 91 -19.93 9.08 6.37
N ARG A 92 -20.29 9.05 7.66
CA ARG A 92 -20.37 10.22 8.53
C ARG A 92 -19.70 9.97 9.87
N GLY A 93 -19.17 11.03 10.46
CA GLY A 93 -18.58 10.98 11.80
C GLY A 93 -17.23 10.23 11.81
N ASN A 94 -17.11 9.25 12.70
CA ASN A 94 -15.85 8.53 12.91
C ASN A 94 -15.70 7.31 12.02
N PHE A 95 -16.78 6.80 11.43
CA PHE A 95 -16.75 5.58 10.65
C PHE A 95 -17.14 5.86 9.20
N GLN A 96 -16.31 5.39 8.27
CA GLN A 96 -16.44 5.63 6.84
C GLN A 96 -16.03 4.37 6.08
N PHE A 97 -16.58 4.19 4.88
CA PHE A 97 -16.20 3.13 3.96
C PHE A 97 -15.50 3.74 2.76
N GLU A 98 -14.39 3.14 2.36
CA GLU A 98 -13.59 3.53 1.20
C GLU A 98 -13.74 2.45 0.13
N THR A 99 -14.11 2.89 -1.07
CA THR A 99 -14.04 2.07 -2.27
C THR A 99 -13.55 2.89 -3.45
N GLY A 100 -13.31 2.31 -4.61
CA GLY A 100 -12.83 3.08 -5.76
C GLY A 100 -12.22 2.23 -6.83
N ILE A 101 -11.51 2.88 -7.74
CA ILE A 101 -10.74 2.23 -8.81
C ILE A 101 -9.32 2.78 -8.74
N MET A 102 -8.37 1.88 -8.53
CA MET A 102 -6.94 2.17 -8.52
C MET A 102 -6.25 1.46 -9.68
N TYR A 103 -5.26 2.11 -10.26
CA TYR A 103 -4.28 1.46 -11.13
C TYR A 103 -3.01 1.25 -10.31
N ALA A 104 -2.44 0.06 -10.35
CA ALA A 104 -1.20 -0.25 -9.67
C ALA A 104 -0.24 -0.96 -10.61
N GLU A 105 1.01 -0.53 -10.61
CA GLU A 105 2.10 -1.23 -11.28
C GLU A 105 3.08 -1.74 -10.22
N ARG A 106 3.49 -3.01 -10.35
CA ARG A 106 4.42 -3.65 -9.41
C ARG A 106 5.48 -4.38 -10.19
N THR A 107 6.74 -4.15 -9.81
CA THR A 107 7.85 -4.92 -10.33
C THR A 107 8.16 -6.11 -9.43
N SER A 108 8.74 -7.15 -10.00
CA SER A 108 9.36 -8.24 -9.27
C SER A 108 10.56 -8.75 -10.04
N ARG A 109 11.52 -9.37 -9.35
CA ARG A 109 12.67 -9.99 -10.01
C ARG A 109 12.87 -11.39 -9.48
N GLU A 110 12.97 -12.32 -10.41
CA GLU A 110 13.34 -13.70 -10.19
C GLU A 110 14.79 -13.89 -10.57
N GLU A 111 15.53 -14.54 -9.68
CA GLU A 111 16.90 -14.98 -9.95
C GLU A 111 16.93 -16.50 -9.91
N TYR A 112 17.50 -17.10 -10.94
CA TYR A 112 17.80 -18.52 -10.97
C TYR A 112 19.31 -18.75 -10.85
N ARG A 113 19.71 -19.65 -9.95
CA ARG A 113 21.10 -20.07 -9.74
C ARG A 113 21.15 -21.58 -9.52
N MET A 114 21.65 -22.31 -10.53
CA MET A 114 22.00 -23.73 -10.38
C MET A 114 23.35 -24.02 -11.05
N GLY A 115 24.33 -24.44 -10.25
CA GLY A 115 25.68 -24.72 -10.72
C GLY A 115 26.34 -23.47 -11.32
N ILE A 116 26.73 -23.56 -12.59
CA ILE A 116 27.37 -22.47 -13.35
C ILE A 116 26.38 -21.63 -14.17
N SER A 117 25.08 -21.94 -14.13
CA SER A 117 24.07 -21.24 -14.91
C SER A 117 23.32 -20.25 -14.02
N THR A 118 23.28 -18.99 -14.46
CA THR A 118 22.53 -17.93 -13.79
C THR A 118 21.78 -17.09 -14.82
N TRP A 119 20.56 -16.69 -14.46
CA TRP A 119 19.79 -15.70 -15.21
C TRP A 119 18.86 -14.95 -14.26
N ASP A 120 18.52 -13.72 -14.65
CA ASP A 120 17.60 -12.86 -13.92
C ASP A 120 16.43 -12.48 -14.81
N LEU A 121 15.20 -12.62 -14.31
CA LEU A 121 13.98 -12.26 -15.02
C LEU A 121 13.22 -11.21 -14.20
N SER A 122 13.04 -10.03 -14.78
CA SER A 122 12.27 -8.94 -14.16
C SER A 122 10.86 -8.93 -14.74
N TYR A 123 9.85 -8.89 -13.88
CA TYR A 123 8.45 -8.73 -14.27
C TYR A 123 7.94 -7.35 -13.93
N GLN A 124 7.05 -6.85 -14.77
CA GLN A 124 6.29 -5.63 -14.54
C GLN A 124 4.80 -5.96 -14.69
N ASN A 125 4.12 -6.04 -13.54
CA ASN A 125 2.72 -6.43 -13.46
C ASN A 125 1.83 -5.20 -13.28
N LYS A 126 0.80 -5.07 -14.11
CA LYS A 126 -0.16 -3.96 -14.08
C LYS A 126 -1.53 -4.47 -13.60
N TYR A 127 -2.08 -3.82 -12.60
CA TYR A 127 -3.33 -4.20 -11.94
C TYR A 127 -4.35 -3.07 -11.99
N ILE A 128 -5.61 -3.44 -12.07
CA ILE A 128 -6.74 -2.60 -11.66
C ILE A 128 -7.22 -3.11 -10.32
N GLU A 129 -7.35 -2.23 -9.33
CA GLU A 129 -7.66 -2.59 -7.95
C GLU A 129 -8.93 -1.90 -7.49
N LEU A 130 -9.74 -2.67 -6.76
CA LEU A 130 -10.97 -2.26 -6.14
C LEU A 130 -10.80 -2.41 -4.63
N PRO A 131 -10.40 -1.34 -3.92
CA PRO A 131 -10.36 -1.36 -2.47
C PRO A 131 -11.79 -1.42 -1.90
N LEU A 132 -11.94 -2.15 -0.79
CA LEU A 132 -13.14 -2.25 0.02
C LEU A 132 -12.71 -2.16 1.48
N LEU A 133 -12.51 -0.93 1.98
CA LEU A 133 -11.91 -0.68 3.29
C LEU A 133 -12.90 0.01 4.22
N ALA A 134 -12.89 -0.39 5.49
CA ALA A 134 -13.51 0.36 6.56
C ALA A 134 -12.45 1.30 7.19
N ARG A 135 -12.83 2.55 7.44
CA ARG A 135 -12.00 3.61 8.01
C ARG A 135 -12.59 4.06 9.33
N TYR A 136 -11.74 4.15 10.35
CA TYR A 136 -12.09 4.67 11.67
C TYR A 136 -11.21 5.87 12.03
N ASN A 137 -11.82 7.05 12.16
CA ASN A 137 -11.15 8.28 12.57
C ASN A 137 -10.89 8.25 14.08
N VAL A 138 -9.64 7.98 14.46
CA VAL A 138 -9.16 8.01 15.86
C VAL A 138 -9.10 9.45 16.37
N ILE A 139 -8.71 10.39 15.51
CA ILE A 139 -8.81 11.83 15.75
C ILE A 139 -9.72 12.40 14.68
N ASN A 140 -10.79 13.10 15.09
CA ASN A 140 -11.77 13.66 14.17
C ASN A 140 -12.03 15.15 14.44
N ASN A 141 -10.97 15.95 14.36
CA ASN A 141 -11.08 17.39 14.48
C ASN A 141 -11.48 18.02 13.13
N ASN A 142 -11.79 19.32 13.15
CA ASN A 142 -12.11 20.03 11.92
C ASN A 142 -10.88 20.22 11.03
N ASP A 143 -9.72 20.49 11.61
CA ASP A 143 -8.52 20.82 10.82
C ASP A 143 -7.64 19.60 10.54
N LEU A 144 -7.64 18.62 11.45
CA LEU A 144 -6.84 17.42 11.38
C LEU A 144 -7.72 16.20 11.65
N ARG A 145 -7.57 15.17 10.82
CA ARG A 145 -8.12 13.85 11.08
C ARG A 145 -7.01 12.82 11.01
N LEU A 146 -6.95 11.92 11.98
CA LEU A 146 -6.11 10.74 11.92
C LEU A 146 -7.01 9.51 11.95
N TYR A 147 -6.71 8.54 11.11
CA TYR A 147 -7.52 7.34 10.98
C TYR A 147 -6.67 6.10 10.82
N VAL A 148 -7.31 4.98 11.16
CA VAL A 148 -6.87 3.65 10.79
C VAL A 148 -7.87 3.10 9.78
N LYS A 149 -7.41 2.27 8.85
CA LYS A 149 -8.27 1.59 7.89
C LYS A 149 -7.91 0.13 7.75
N GLY A 150 -8.89 -0.69 7.41
CA GLY A 150 -8.71 -2.11 7.20
C GLY A 150 -9.83 -2.72 6.36
N GLY A 151 -9.51 -3.74 5.57
CA GLY A 151 -10.47 -4.41 4.71
C GLY A 151 -9.79 -5.24 3.64
N ALA A 152 -10.44 -5.37 2.49
CA ALA A 152 -9.96 -6.17 1.38
C ALA A 152 -9.68 -5.32 0.14
N VAL A 153 -8.79 -5.79 -0.72
CA VAL A 153 -8.52 -5.25 -2.05
C VAL A 153 -8.64 -6.38 -3.04
N ALA A 154 -9.51 -6.21 -4.04
CA ALA A 154 -9.59 -7.10 -5.18
C ALA A 154 -8.78 -6.51 -6.33
N SER A 155 -7.80 -7.25 -6.84
CA SER A 155 -6.92 -6.82 -7.93
C SER A 155 -7.12 -7.72 -9.15
N LEU A 156 -7.21 -7.10 -10.32
CA LEU A 156 -7.31 -7.75 -11.61
C LEU A 156 -6.04 -7.45 -12.41
N LEU A 157 -5.27 -8.48 -12.74
CA LEU A 157 -4.09 -8.38 -13.58
C LEU A 157 -4.49 -8.05 -15.02
N GLN A 158 -4.12 -6.86 -15.46
CA GLN A 158 -4.36 -6.41 -16.84
C GLN A 158 -3.31 -6.96 -17.78
N ASP A 159 -2.05 -6.80 -17.40
CA ASP A 159 -0.89 -6.99 -18.25
C ASP A 159 0.33 -7.34 -17.39
N SER A 160 1.26 -8.11 -17.96
CA SER A 160 2.47 -8.58 -17.29
C SER A 160 3.56 -8.77 -18.33
N THR A 161 4.61 -7.96 -18.25
CA THR A 161 5.75 -8.05 -19.15
C THR A 161 6.98 -8.57 -18.42
N GLY A 162 7.69 -9.51 -19.05
CA GLY A 162 8.94 -10.07 -18.53
C GLY A 162 10.15 -9.63 -19.36
N THR A 163 11.24 -9.27 -18.69
CA THR A 163 12.53 -8.94 -19.32
C THR A 163 13.66 -9.76 -18.70
N MET A 164 14.32 -10.57 -19.52
CA MET A 164 15.46 -11.40 -19.10
C MET A 164 16.78 -10.64 -19.17
N SER A 165 17.67 -10.84 -18.20
CA SER A 165 18.98 -10.19 -18.10
C SER A 165 20.03 -11.10 -17.43
N ASN A 166 21.31 -10.70 -17.49
CA ASN A 166 22.44 -11.37 -16.82
C ASN A 166 22.57 -12.87 -17.10
N VAL A 167 22.29 -13.31 -18.33
CA VAL A 167 22.45 -14.71 -18.70
C VAL A 167 23.93 -15.07 -18.75
N GLN A 168 24.42 -15.82 -17.77
CA GLN A 168 25.77 -16.40 -17.79
C GLN A 168 25.68 -17.86 -18.23
N ASN A 169 26.51 -18.19 -19.24
CA ASN A 169 26.55 -19.41 -20.07
C ASN A 169 25.85 -19.27 -21.44
N ALA A 170 26.49 -18.52 -22.34
CA ALA A 170 26.02 -18.21 -23.71
C ALA A 170 26.05 -19.40 -24.70
N ASN A 171 26.39 -20.63 -24.27
CA ASN A 171 26.25 -21.82 -25.13
C ASN A 171 24.78 -22.21 -25.41
N MET A 172 23.82 -21.41 -24.92
CA MET A 172 22.40 -21.55 -25.20
C MET A 172 21.88 -20.49 -26.18
N TYR A 173 22.73 -19.53 -26.56
CA TYR A 173 22.31 -18.37 -27.36
C TYR A 173 22.47 -18.54 -28.87
N ASN A 174 23.14 -19.58 -29.37
CA ASN A 174 23.36 -19.68 -30.82
C ASN A 174 23.78 -21.06 -31.36
N THR A 175 23.09 -22.14 -31.03
CA THR A 175 23.29 -23.40 -31.76
C THR A 175 21.98 -24.13 -32.00
N GLY A 176 21.42 -23.94 -33.20
CA GLY A 176 20.68 -24.99 -33.90
C GLY A 176 21.60 -26.16 -34.27
N ILE A 177 22.36 -26.69 -33.29
CA ILE A 177 23.31 -27.79 -33.49
C ILE A 177 22.98 -28.86 -32.46
N TYR A 178 22.43 -29.95 -32.98
CA TYR A 178 22.41 -31.29 -32.41
C TYR A 178 23.69 -31.55 -31.60
N SER A 179 23.59 -31.63 -30.26
CA SER A 179 24.64 -32.20 -29.43
C SER A 179 24.43 -33.72 -29.38
N PRO A 180 25.39 -34.55 -29.83
CA PRO A 180 25.27 -36.02 -29.80
C PRO A 180 25.50 -36.60 -28.39
N TYR A 181 25.78 -35.77 -27.38
CA TYR A 181 25.96 -36.19 -26.00
C TYR A 181 24.94 -35.50 -25.09
N GLY A 182 23.68 -35.94 -25.16
CA GLY A 182 22.69 -36.06 -24.07
C GLY A 182 22.53 -34.97 -23.00
N MET A 183 23.13 -33.79 -23.13
CA MET A 183 22.95 -32.68 -22.21
C MET A 183 21.71 -31.93 -22.67
N TYR A 184 20.67 -31.99 -21.84
CA TYR A 184 19.45 -31.19 -21.94
C TYR A 184 19.82 -29.69 -22.03
N GLY A 185 20.07 -29.21 -23.25
CA GLY A 185 20.08 -27.80 -23.57
C GLY A 185 18.64 -27.32 -23.46
N ALA A 186 18.31 -26.59 -22.41
CA ALA A 186 17.07 -25.84 -22.38
C ALA A 186 17.09 -24.88 -23.59
N THR A 187 16.19 -25.05 -24.54
CA THR A 187 16.00 -24.03 -25.57
C THR A 187 15.35 -22.84 -24.85
N TYR A 188 16.15 -21.90 -24.34
CA TYR A 188 15.61 -20.63 -23.89
C TYR A 188 15.10 -19.93 -25.14
N ASN A 189 13.79 -19.70 -25.18
CA ASN A 189 13.19 -19.00 -26.29
C ASN A 189 13.80 -17.59 -26.34
N THR A 190 14.58 -17.28 -27.37
CA THR A 190 15.16 -15.95 -27.62
C THR A 190 14.09 -14.86 -27.74
N ASP A 191 12.82 -15.23 -27.91
CA ASP A 191 11.68 -14.31 -27.90
C ASP A 191 11.43 -13.69 -26.51
N LEU A 192 11.86 -14.33 -25.40
CA LEU A 192 11.81 -13.79 -24.03
C LEU A 192 12.66 -12.54 -23.81
N ILE A 193 13.54 -12.22 -24.76
CA ILE A 193 14.50 -11.12 -24.61
C ILE A 193 13.85 -9.77 -24.93
N ASN A 194 12.76 -9.74 -25.73
CA ASN A 194 12.29 -8.48 -26.30
C ASN A 194 10.83 -8.09 -26.02
N ASN A 195 9.86 -9.00 -25.85
CA ASN A 195 8.51 -8.64 -25.40
C ASN A 195 7.64 -9.89 -25.16
N ASN A 196 7.69 -10.48 -23.96
CA ASN A 196 6.85 -11.63 -23.65
C ASN A 196 5.76 -11.28 -22.66
N ASP A 197 4.52 -11.47 -23.12
CA ASP A 197 3.34 -11.55 -22.27
C ASP A 197 3.54 -12.69 -21.27
N THR A 198 3.82 -12.32 -20.03
CA THR A 198 4.04 -13.23 -18.89
C THR A 198 2.79 -13.33 -18.01
N LYS A 199 1.63 -12.86 -18.50
CA LYS A 199 0.38 -12.85 -17.73
C LYS A 199 -0.03 -14.25 -17.26
N SER A 200 0.27 -15.29 -18.03
CA SER A 200 -0.02 -16.68 -17.64
C SER A 200 0.79 -17.18 -16.43
N ALA A 201 1.92 -16.54 -16.11
CA ALA A 201 2.72 -16.89 -14.94
C ALA A 201 2.05 -16.45 -13.62
N PHE A 202 1.12 -15.48 -13.69
CA PHE A 202 0.45 -14.90 -12.54
C PHE A 202 -1.05 -15.22 -12.51
N SER A 203 -1.64 -15.17 -11.33
CA SER A 203 -3.09 -15.23 -11.19
C SER A 203 -3.72 -13.98 -11.80
N THR A 204 -4.78 -14.18 -12.57
CA THR A 204 -5.56 -13.08 -13.14
C THR A 204 -6.23 -12.26 -12.03
N VAL A 205 -6.66 -12.91 -10.95
CA VAL A 205 -7.33 -12.26 -9.82
C VAL A 205 -6.51 -12.51 -8.56
N ASP A 206 -6.26 -11.43 -7.83
CA ASP A 206 -5.61 -11.46 -6.52
C ASP A 206 -6.52 -10.78 -5.49
N PHE A 207 -6.70 -11.45 -4.35
CA PHE A 207 -7.46 -10.92 -3.22
C PHE A 207 -6.49 -10.69 -2.07
N ARG A 208 -6.45 -9.44 -1.59
CA ARG A 208 -5.53 -9.02 -0.54
C ARG A 208 -6.27 -8.50 0.68
N TRP A 209 -5.77 -8.84 1.87
CA TRP A 209 -6.09 -8.10 3.08
C TRP A 209 -5.26 -6.83 3.10
N ALA A 210 -5.88 -5.72 3.48
CA ALA A 210 -5.21 -4.43 3.60
C ALA A 210 -5.48 -3.82 4.98
N ALA A 211 -4.45 -3.21 5.56
CA ALA A 211 -4.52 -2.42 6.77
C ALA A 211 -3.64 -1.19 6.61
N GLY A 212 -4.06 -0.04 7.12
CA GLY A 212 -3.31 1.20 6.94
C GLY A 212 -3.64 2.25 7.97
N ILE A 213 -2.83 3.28 7.99
CA ILE A 213 -3.01 4.47 8.80
C ILE A 213 -2.90 5.69 7.89
N GLY A 214 -3.61 6.76 8.22
CA GLY A 214 -3.56 7.97 7.44
C GLY A 214 -3.96 9.20 8.22
N GLY A 215 -3.63 10.34 7.64
CA GLY A 215 -3.96 11.65 8.15
C GLY A 215 -4.57 12.53 7.06
N GLN A 216 -5.51 13.38 7.44
CA GLN A 216 -6.08 14.42 6.59
C GLN A 216 -5.85 15.77 7.23
N VAL A 217 -5.33 16.73 6.46
CA VAL A 217 -5.21 18.13 6.87
C VAL A 217 -6.14 18.96 6.01
N ARG A 218 -7.14 19.58 6.64
CA ARG A 218 -8.12 20.41 5.94
C ARG A 218 -7.46 21.69 5.44
N ILE A 219 -7.61 21.99 4.15
CA ILE A 219 -7.19 23.27 3.55
C ILE A 219 -8.40 24.23 3.51
N THR A 220 -9.54 23.73 3.05
CA THR A 220 -10.78 24.51 2.91
C THR A 220 -11.97 23.73 3.47
N LYS A 221 -13.17 24.30 3.46
CA LYS A 221 -14.38 23.58 3.92
C LYS A 221 -14.66 22.31 3.11
N SER A 222 -14.21 22.25 1.86
CA SER A 222 -14.47 21.13 0.94
C SER A 222 -13.22 20.34 0.56
N ILE A 223 -12.01 20.86 0.82
CA ILE A 223 -10.75 20.27 0.37
C ILE A 223 -9.85 19.95 1.57
N ALA A 224 -9.30 18.74 1.61
CA ALA A 224 -8.24 18.35 2.54
C ALA A 224 -7.10 17.64 1.80
N MET A 225 -5.86 17.78 2.27
CA MET A 225 -4.74 16.93 1.83
C MET A 225 -4.76 15.64 2.64
N LEU A 226 -4.38 14.54 2.02
CA LEU A 226 -4.21 13.25 2.69
C LEU A 226 -2.80 12.70 2.52
N LEU A 227 -2.35 11.98 3.54
CA LEU A 227 -1.14 11.17 3.53
C LEU A 227 -1.47 9.85 4.22
N GLU A 228 -1.13 8.75 3.57
CA GLU A 228 -1.46 7.39 4.02
C GLU A 228 -0.27 6.46 3.89
N GLY A 229 -0.17 5.52 4.82
CA GLY A 229 0.67 4.35 4.71
C GLY A 229 -0.18 3.10 4.85
N ASP A 230 -0.01 2.14 3.94
CA ASP A 230 -0.78 0.89 3.94
C ASP A 230 0.12 -0.33 3.79
N TYR A 231 -0.34 -1.42 4.39
CA TYR A 231 0.21 -2.76 4.25
C TYR A 231 -0.87 -3.65 3.65
N GLN A 232 -0.53 -4.42 2.63
CA GLN A 232 -1.44 -5.39 2.03
C GLN A 232 -0.76 -6.75 1.86
N THR A 233 -1.52 -7.83 1.96
CA THR A 233 -1.01 -9.20 1.84
C THR A 233 -1.99 -10.09 1.09
N SER A 234 -1.48 -10.88 0.15
CA SER A 234 -2.26 -11.79 -0.70
C SER A 234 -2.79 -12.97 0.10
N VAL A 235 -4.09 -13.23 -0.02
CA VAL A 235 -4.74 -14.38 0.61
C VAL A 235 -4.36 -15.67 -0.13
N ASN A 236 -4.24 -15.57 -1.45
CA ASN A 236 -3.95 -16.71 -2.32
C ASN A 236 -2.54 -16.63 -2.91
N ALA A 237 -2.06 -17.76 -3.41
CA ALA A 237 -0.89 -17.77 -4.27
C ALA A 237 -1.21 -17.02 -5.56
N ILE A 238 -0.34 -16.09 -5.94
CA ILE A 238 -0.48 -15.23 -7.12
C ILE A 238 0.35 -15.74 -8.30
N SER A 239 1.11 -16.83 -8.14
CA SER A 239 1.86 -17.49 -9.21
C SER A 239 1.16 -18.78 -9.63
N ASN A 240 0.96 -18.96 -10.94
CA ASN A 240 0.27 -20.12 -11.51
C ASN A 240 1.23 -21.11 -12.21
N SER A 241 2.44 -20.67 -12.58
CA SER A 241 3.42 -21.53 -13.23
C SER A 241 4.84 -21.07 -12.93
N GLN A 242 5.82 -21.94 -13.17
CA GLN A 242 7.16 -21.44 -13.43
C GLN A 242 7.13 -20.61 -14.73
N PRO A 243 7.83 -19.47 -14.79
CA PRO A 243 7.75 -18.53 -15.90
C PRO A 243 8.50 -18.99 -17.17
N ASN A 244 8.73 -20.29 -17.32
CA ASN A 244 9.54 -20.81 -18.41
C ASN A 244 8.98 -22.09 -19.06
N GLY A 245 7.68 -22.35 -18.95
CA GLY A 245 7.01 -23.41 -19.72
C GLY A 245 7.54 -24.83 -19.52
N TYR A 246 8.32 -25.10 -18.47
CA TYR A 246 8.82 -26.43 -18.16
C TYR A 246 7.64 -27.33 -17.78
N ILE A 247 7.23 -28.18 -18.73
CA ILE A 247 6.20 -29.20 -18.55
C ILE A 247 6.76 -30.25 -17.58
N GLY A 248 6.53 -30.09 -16.28
CA GLY A 248 6.80 -31.13 -15.28
C GLY A 248 7.33 -30.70 -13.91
N SER A 249 7.53 -29.41 -13.62
CA SER A 249 7.99 -28.97 -12.29
C SER A 249 6.86 -28.40 -11.42
N THR A 250 6.98 -28.56 -10.10
CA THR A 250 6.04 -28.15 -9.07
C THR A 250 5.73 -26.64 -9.17
N ALA A 251 4.46 -26.28 -9.23
CA ALA A 251 4.03 -24.88 -9.28
C ALA A 251 4.57 -24.09 -8.08
N MET A 252 5.21 -22.94 -8.33
CA MET A 252 5.60 -22.00 -7.26
C MET A 252 4.34 -21.44 -6.61
N LYS A 253 4.36 -21.28 -5.28
CA LYS A 253 3.25 -20.70 -4.52
C LYS A 253 3.70 -19.40 -3.88
N LEU A 254 3.73 -18.33 -4.67
CA LEU A 254 4.13 -17.00 -4.22
C LEU A 254 2.93 -16.23 -3.70
N GLN A 255 3.05 -15.61 -2.54
CA GLN A 255 2.18 -14.59 -2.00
C GLN A 255 2.86 -13.23 -2.12
N MET A 256 2.10 -12.19 -2.44
CA MET A 256 2.62 -10.82 -2.50
C MET A 256 2.22 -10.05 -1.24
N GLU A 257 3.21 -9.42 -0.63
CA GLU A 257 3.05 -8.39 0.40
C GLU A 257 3.42 -7.04 -0.20
N THR A 258 2.64 -6.00 0.10
CA THR A 258 2.90 -4.65 -0.41
C THR A 258 2.87 -3.64 0.73
N TYR A 259 3.82 -2.72 0.70
CA TYR A 259 3.88 -1.57 1.59
C TYR A 259 3.74 -0.31 0.73
N GLY A 260 2.71 0.49 0.96
CA GLY A 260 2.43 1.70 0.20
C GLY A 260 2.60 2.96 1.04
N ILE A 261 3.05 4.02 0.38
CA ILE A 261 2.94 5.40 0.88
C ILE A 261 2.24 6.22 -0.19
N LYS A 262 1.12 6.83 0.18
CA LYS A 262 0.19 7.47 -0.75
C LYS A 262 -0.14 8.88 -0.28
N ALA A 263 -0.27 9.80 -1.22
CA ALA A 263 -0.69 11.17 -0.97
C ALA A 263 -1.81 11.54 -1.95
N GLY A 264 -2.66 12.47 -1.57
CA GLY A 264 -3.82 12.82 -2.37
C GLY A 264 -4.60 14.01 -1.84
N VAL A 265 -5.79 14.18 -2.41
CA VAL A 265 -6.72 15.24 -2.05
C VAL A 265 -8.08 14.63 -1.74
N LEU A 266 -8.71 15.06 -0.66
CA LEU A 266 -10.09 14.72 -0.33
C LEU A 266 -10.99 15.88 -0.74
N ILE A 267 -12.00 15.60 -1.57
CA ILE A 267 -12.99 16.57 -2.03
C ILE A 267 -14.35 16.17 -1.46
N SER A 268 -14.94 17.04 -0.66
CA SER A 268 -16.27 16.86 -0.08
C SER A 268 -17.33 17.39 -1.04
N LEU A 269 -18.31 16.55 -1.38
CA LEU A 269 -19.43 16.89 -2.26
C LEU A 269 -20.59 17.55 -1.49
#